data_AF-A0A0Q0XKC3-F1
#
_entry.id   AF-A0A0Q0XKC3-F1
#
_cell.length_a   1.000
_cell.length_b   1.000
_cell.length_c   1.000
_cell.angle_alpha   90.00
_cell.angle_beta   90.00
_cell.angle_gamma   90.00
#
_symmetry.space_group_name_H-M   'P 1'
#
loop_
_entity.id
_entity.type
_entity.pdbx_description
1 polymer ?
#
loop_
_entity_poly.entity_id
_entity_poly.type
_entity_poly.pdbx_seq_one_letter_code
_entity_poly.pdbx_strand_id
1 'polypeptide(L)'
;MKTIPVLKRRKEGITDYYKRYKLLKAGATRAVVRPSNKGFTIQFTDYSPDGDRILLTVTDKTLKKIYNLKGNNIQMYYLGGYLAGKMAKQKDISEAVLDTGRYKFMHGGRFAAALKGMIDAGIDIPADESVFPSEERLNGGHLKNAINLEEYKNKGV
;
A
#
# COMPACT_ATOMS: atom_id res chain seq x y z
N MET A 1 -34.99 -11.16 -21.89
CA MET A 1 -33.57 -10.74 -21.84
C MET A 1 -32.85 -11.57 -20.79
N LYS A 2 -31.79 -12.31 -21.13
CA LYS A 2 -30.90 -12.89 -20.12
C LYS A 2 -30.09 -11.75 -19.50
N THR A 3 -30.36 -11.42 -18.24
CA THR A 3 -29.55 -10.46 -17.49
C THR A 3 -28.13 -11.00 -17.40
N ILE A 4 -27.15 -10.20 -17.81
CA ILE A 4 -25.74 -10.55 -17.65
C ILE A 4 -25.50 -10.72 -16.14
N PRO A 5 -25.05 -11.89 -15.67
CA PRO A 5 -24.86 -12.12 -14.26
C PRO A 5 -23.82 -11.13 -13.72
N VAL A 6 -24.23 -10.33 -12.73
CA VAL A 6 -23.33 -9.40 -12.06
C VAL A 6 -22.31 -10.23 -11.27
N LEU A 7 -21.02 -10.03 -11.57
CA LEU A 7 -19.93 -10.69 -10.86
C LEU A 7 -20.07 -10.49 -9.33
N LYS A 8 -19.88 -11.55 -8.55
CA LYS A 8 -20.05 -11.56 -7.08
C LYS A 8 -19.37 -10.36 -6.40
N ARG A 9 -18.07 -10.16 -6.64
CA ARG A 9 -17.29 -9.06 -6.02
C ARG A 9 -17.69 -7.66 -6.49
N ARG A 10 -18.39 -7.55 -7.64
CA ARG A 10 -18.97 -6.29 -8.13
C ARG A 10 -20.24 -5.98 -7.35
N LYS A 11 -21.09 -7.00 -7.15
CA LYS A 11 -22.30 -6.92 -6.33
C LYS A 11 -21.99 -6.55 -4.87
N GLU A 12 -20.93 -7.12 -4.30
CA GLU A 12 -20.46 -6.83 -2.95
C GLU A 12 -19.76 -5.46 -2.82
N GLY A 13 -19.54 -4.75 -3.93
CA GLY A 13 -18.89 -3.44 -3.89
C GLY A 13 -17.42 -3.48 -3.47
N ILE A 14 -16.74 -4.63 -3.60
CA ILE A 14 -15.36 -4.82 -3.13
C ILE A 14 -14.36 -4.46 -4.23
N THR A 15 -14.63 -4.87 -5.47
CA THR A 15 -13.68 -4.75 -6.59
C THR A 15 -14.21 -3.85 -7.68
N ASP A 16 -13.36 -2.94 -8.17
CA ASP A 16 -13.54 -2.28 -9.45
C ASP A 16 -12.83 -3.11 -10.52
N TYR A 17 -13.61 -3.81 -11.35
CA TYR A 17 -13.09 -4.69 -12.38
C TYR A 17 -12.41 -3.94 -13.53
N TYR A 18 -12.84 -2.72 -13.84
CA TYR A 18 -12.23 -1.92 -14.90
C TYR A 18 -10.83 -1.46 -14.50
N LYS A 19 -10.70 -0.95 -13.27
CA LYS A 19 -9.40 -0.57 -12.71
C LYS A 19 -8.50 -1.79 -12.54
N ARG A 20 -9.01 -2.90 -12.00
CA ARG A 20 -8.26 -4.15 -11.85
C ARG A 20 -7.74 -4.66 -13.20
N TYR A 21 -8.57 -4.66 -14.23
CA TYR A 21 -8.16 -5.08 -15.58
C TYR A 21 -6.98 -4.26 -16.10
N LYS A 22 -7.01 -2.93 -15.93
CA LYS A 22 -5.87 -2.07 -16.33
C LYS A 22 -4.59 -2.38 -15.56
N LEU A 23 -4.69 -2.64 -14.25
CA LEU A 23 -3.53 -3.01 -13.43
C LEU A 23 -2.93 -4.35 -13.87
N LEU A 24 -3.76 -5.34 -14.16
CA LEU A 24 -3.31 -6.67 -14.59
C LEU A 24 -2.60 -6.66 -15.94
N LYS A 25 -2.90 -5.69 -16.82
CA LYS A 25 -2.17 -5.53 -18.09
C LYS A 25 -0.68 -5.25 -17.91
N ALA A 26 -0.28 -4.70 -16.76
CA ALA A 26 1.12 -4.41 -16.49
C ALA A 26 1.97 -5.67 -16.30
N GLY A 27 1.36 -6.84 -16.04
CA GLY A 27 2.08 -8.09 -15.80
C GLY A 27 2.87 -8.16 -14.50
N ALA A 28 3.03 -7.05 -13.78
CA ALA A 28 3.78 -6.94 -12.54
C ALA A 28 2.95 -7.28 -11.29
N THR A 29 3.65 -7.57 -10.18
CA THR A 29 3.06 -7.76 -8.85
C THR A 29 2.27 -6.51 -8.43
N ARG A 30 1.11 -6.71 -7.79
CA ARG A 30 0.29 -5.58 -7.32
C ARG A 30 0.58 -5.27 -5.86
N ALA A 31 0.96 -4.03 -5.57
CA ALA A 31 1.04 -3.49 -4.22
C ALA A 31 -0.35 -2.99 -3.78
N VAL A 32 -1.13 -3.90 -3.20
CA VAL A 32 -2.50 -3.66 -2.76
C VAL A 32 -2.49 -2.93 -1.41
N VAL A 33 -2.94 -1.68 -1.40
CA VAL A 33 -3.07 -0.88 -0.17
C VAL A 33 -4.54 -0.66 0.17
N ARG A 34 -4.94 -1.05 1.37
CA ARG A 34 -6.32 -0.93 1.87
C ARG A 34 -6.33 -0.22 3.22
N PRO A 35 -7.12 0.85 3.38
CA PRO A 35 -7.33 1.48 4.66
C PRO A 35 -8.28 0.63 5.51
N SER A 36 -8.11 0.70 6.82
CA SER A 36 -9.11 0.28 7.80
C SER A 36 -9.45 1.45 8.73
N ASN A 37 -10.48 1.30 9.56
CA ASN A 37 -10.84 2.36 10.51
C ASN A 37 -9.67 2.71 11.45
N LYS A 38 -8.90 1.71 11.88
CA LYS A 38 -7.83 1.87 12.88
C LYS A 38 -6.42 1.79 12.31
N GLY A 39 -6.27 1.49 11.02
CA GLY A 39 -4.95 1.27 10.41
C GLY A 39 -5.03 1.02 8.91
N PHE A 40 -4.28 0.00 8.46
CA PHE A 40 -4.13 -0.32 7.05
C PHE A 40 -3.72 -1.77 6.84
N THR A 41 -3.78 -2.19 5.58
CA THR A 41 -3.24 -3.46 5.09
C THR A 41 -2.54 -3.20 3.77
N ILE A 42 -1.29 -3.63 3.67
CA ILE A 42 -0.45 -3.56 2.47
C ILE A 42 -0.08 -4.99 2.10
N GLN A 43 -0.35 -5.38 0.86
CA GLN A 43 -0.08 -6.72 0.36
C GLN A 43 0.60 -6.63 -0.98
N PHE A 44 1.60 -7.48 -1.21
CA PHE A 44 2.11 -7.73 -2.56
C PHE A 44 1.44 -9.00 -3.06
N THR A 45 0.76 -8.87 -4.20
CA THR A 45 -0.19 -9.87 -4.66
C THR A 45 -0.03 -10.12 -6.15
N ASP A 46 0.20 -11.38 -6.51
CA ASP A 46 0.25 -11.84 -7.88
C ASP A 46 -1.11 -12.38 -8.33
N TYR A 47 -1.33 -12.30 -9.63
CA TYR A 47 -2.51 -12.89 -10.25
C TYR A 47 -2.24 -14.37 -10.59
N SER A 48 -3.22 -15.22 -10.29
CA SER A 48 -3.28 -16.59 -10.80
C SER A 48 -4.73 -16.89 -11.24
N PRO A 49 -4.95 -17.75 -12.25
CA PRO A 49 -6.29 -18.07 -12.76
C PRO A 49 -7.26 -18.55 -11.67
N ASP A 50 -6.76 -19.34 -10.71
CA ASP A 50 -7.56 -19.91 -9.61
C ASP A 50 -7.82 -18.90 -8.47
N GLY A 51 -7.16 -17.74 -8.50
CA GLY A 51 -7.23 -16.73 -7.45
C GLY A 51 -5.91 -16.01 -7.25
N ASP A 52 -5.97 -14.86 -6.60
CA ASP A 52 -4.78 -14.05 -6.30
C ASP A 52 -3.89 -14.76 -5.25
N ARG A 53 -2.57 -14.73 -5.47
CA ARG A 53 -1.57 -15.26 -4.53
C ARG A 53 -0.93 -14.10 -3.76
N ILE A 54 -1.03 -14.15 -2.43
CA ILE A 54 -0.45 -13.11 -1.56
C ILE A 54 0.97 -13.52 -1.21
N LEU A 55 1.96 -12.74 -1.65
CA LEU A 55 3.38 -13.00 -1.41
C LEU A 55 3.82 -12.51 -0.02
N LEU A 56 3.29 -11.37 0.40
CA LEU A 56 3.51 -10.79 1.73
C LEU A 56 2.33 -9.94 2.17
N THR A 57 2.22 -9.75 3.49
CA THR A 57 1.22 -8.89 4.10
C THR A 57 1.83 -8.11 5.26
N VAL A 58 1.70 -6.79 5.21
CA VAL A 58 2.03 -5.88 6.31
C VAL A 58 0.75 -5.18 6.76
N THR A 59 0.53 -5.18 8.07
CA THR A 59 -0.63 -4.54 8.69
C THR A 59 -0.20 -3.58 9.79
N ASP A 60 -1.15 -2.80 10.31
CA ASP A 60 -0.97 -2.02 11.53
C ASP A 60 -0.54 -2.89 12.72
N LYS A 61 -0.97 -4.16 12.77
CA LYS A 61 -0.52 -5.12 13.79
C LYS A 61 0.94 -5.51 13.62
N THR A 62 1.39 -5.71 12.38
CA THR A 62 2.80 -5.97 12.07
C THR A 62 3.66 -4.78 12.49
N LEU A 63 3.22 -3.57 12.16
CA LEU A 63 3.90 -2.33 12.55
C LEU A 63 3.99 -2.20 14.09
N LYS A 64 2.89 -2.50 14.80
CA LYS A 64 2.88 -2.52 16.26
C LYS A 64 3.85 -3.56 16.84
N LYS A 65 3.98 -4.73 16.22
CA LYS A 65 4.87 -5.78 16.72
C LYS A 65 6.35 -5.39 16.58
N ILE A 66 6.74 -4.77 15.47
CA ILE A 66 8.14 -4.46 15.18
C ILE A 66 8.58 -3.14 15.80
N TYR A 67 7.74 -2.10 15.70
CA TYR A 67 8.10 -0.75 16.12
C TYR A 67 7.37 -0.27 17.39
N ASN A 68 6.45 -1.07 17.94
CA ASN A 68 5.55 -0.65 19.03
C ASN A 68 4.72 0.60 18.70
N LEU A 69 4.47 0.84 17.41
CA LEU A 69 3.70 1.98 16.90
C LEU A 69 2.29 1.56 16.49
N LYS A 70 1.33 2.47 16.67
CA LYS A 70 -0.04 2.28 16.21
C LYS A 70 -0.65 3.61 15.79
N GLY A 71 -1.37 3.60 14.68
CA GLY A 71 -2.17 4.75 14.26
C GLY A 71 -2.71 4.61 12.84
N ASN A 72 -3.51 5.59 12.45
CA ASN A 72 -4.07 5.71 11.11
C ASN A 72 -3.75 7.11 10.55
N ASN A 73 -2.47 7.41 10.41
CA ASN A 73 -1.97 8.69 9.92
C ASN A 73 -0.94 8.49 8.79
N ILE A 74 -0.46 9.59 8.20
CA ILE A 74 0.49 9.57 7.08
C ILE A 74 1.79 8.85 7.42
N GLN A 75 2.35 9.11 8.61
CA GLN A 75 3.59 8.49 9.08
C GLN A 75 3.45 6.97 9.20
N MET A 76 2.33 6.47 9.72
CA MET A 76 2.07 5.03 9.84
C MET A 76 1.97 4.35 8.47
N TYR A 77 1.36 5.01 7.48
CA TYR A 77 1.28 4.48 6.12
C TYR A 77 2.65 4.47 5.45
N TYR A 78 3.44 5.52 5.63
CA TYR A 78 4.81 5.57 5.13
C TYR A 78 5.67 4.44 5.71
N LEU A 79 5.70 4.30 7.04
CA LEU A 79 6.46 3.22 7.69
C LEU A 79 5.94 1.83 7.32
N GLY A 80 4.63 1.67 7.18
CA GLY A 80 4.02 0.45 6.68
C GLY A 80 4.48 0.09 5.27
N GLY A 81 4.51 1.09 4.38
CA GLY A 81 5.02 0.94 3.02
C GLY A 81 6.51 0.61 2.98
N TYR A 82 7.32 1.31 3.77
CA TYR A 82 8.76 1.07 3.86
C TYR A 82 9.08 -0.33 4.36
N LEU A 83 8.42 -0.77 5.44
CA LEU A 83 8.56 -2.13 5.95
C LEU A 83 8.11 -3.17 4.91
N ALA A 84 6.98 -2.94 4.24
CA ALA A 84 6.49 -3.84 3.20
C ALA A 84 7.47 -3.94 2.03
N GLY A 85 8.08 -2.83 1.61
CA GLY A 85 9.09 -2.81 0.56
C GLY A 85 10.38 -3.53 0.95
N LYS A 86 10.85 -3.38 2.20
CA LYS A 86 12.01 -4.16 2.70
C LYS A 86 11.75 -5.65 2.69
N MET A 87 10.58 -6.06 3.20
CA MET A 87 10.16 -7.47 3.17
C MET A 87 9.94 -7.99 1.74
N ALA A 88 9.50 -7.13 0.81
CA ALA A 88 9.34 -7.47 -0.60
C ALA A 88 10.69 -7.75 -1.26
N LYS A 89 11.70 -6.91 -1.01
CA LYS A 89 13.07 -7.14 -1.47
C LYS A 89 13.67 -8.45 -0.97
N GLN A 90 13.44 -8.81 0.30
CA GLN A 90 13.87 -10.10 0.85
C GLN A 90 13.20 -11.30 0.19
N LYS A 91 12.11 -11.09 -0.54
CA LYS A 91 11.36 -12.09 -1.31
C LYS A 91 11.59 -11.95 -2.82
N ASP A 92 12.66 -11.24 -3.22
CA ASP A 92 13.04 -11.01 -4.61
C ASP A 92 11.97 -10.29 -5.46
N ILE A 93 11.11 -9.50 -4.81
CA ILE A 93 10.14 -8.64 -5.50
C ILE A 93 10.82 -7.28 -5.70
N SER A 94 11.19 -6.98 -6.94
CA SER A 94 11.85 -5.71 -7.30
C SER A 94 10.89 -4.64 -7.81
N GLU A 95 9.78 -5.04 -8.42
CA GLU A 95 8.81 -4.15 -9.07
C GLU A 95 7.38 -4.40 -8.60
N ALA A 96 6.57 -3.36 -8.59
CA ALA A 96 5.13 -3.51 -8.35
C ALA A 96 4.31 -2.35 -8.95
N VAL A 97 3.00 -2.54 -9.01
CA VAL A 97 2.04 -1.47 -9.37
C VAL A 97 1.07 -1.23 -8.21
N LEU A 98 0.87 0.04 -7.86
CA LEU A 98 -0.05 0.41 -6.79
C LEU A 98 -1.50 0.06 -7.10
N ASP A 99 -2.15 -0.70 -6.22
CA ASP A 99 -3.57 -1.03 -6.27
C ASP A 99 -4.28 -0.44 -5.04
N THR A 100 -4.97 0.70 -5.20
CA THR A 100 -5.83 1.28 -4.16
C THR A 100 -7.27 0.74 -4.20
N GLY A 101 -7.57 -0.21 -5.08
CA GLY A 101 -8.90 -0.80 -5.21
C GLY A 101 -9.92 0.26 -5.60
N ARG A 102 -11.03 0.32 -4.87
CA ARG A 102 -12.10 1.28 -5.10
C ARG A 102 -11.83 2.66 -4.51
N TYR A 103 -10.77 2.82 -3.72
CA TYR A 103 -10.45 4.10 -3.13
C TYR A 103 -9.83 5.04 -4.16
N LYS A 104 -10.26 6.30 -4.13
CA LYS A 104 -9.65 7.38 -4.92
C LYS A 104 -8.23 7.63 -4.41
N PHE A 105 -7.30 7.75 -5.35
CA PHE A 105 -5.94 8.18 -5.03
C PHE A 105 -5.94 9.70 -4.80
N MET A 106 -5.36 10.12 -3.69
CA MET A 106 -5.29 11.53 -3.28
C MET A 106 -3.82 11.93 -3.16
N HIS A 107 -3.45 13.02 -3.82
CA HIS A 107 -2.11 13.62 -3.74
C HIS A 107 -1.80 14.01 -2.29
N GLY A 108 -0.59 13.70 -1.82
CA GLY A 108 -0.19 13.93 -0.43
C GLY A 108 -0.98 13.15 0.63
N GLY A 109 -1.78 12.17 0.19
CA GLY A 109 -2.63 11.36 1.05
C GLY A 109 -1.93 10.14 1.64
N ARG A 110 -2.71 9.32 2.37
CA ARG A 110 -2.26 8.08 3.00
C ARG A 110 -1.71 7.06 1.99
N PHE A 111 -2.36 6.90 0.84
CA PHE A 111 -1.88 6.00 -0.23
C PHE A 111 -0.56 6.49 -0.83
N ALA A 112 -0.44 7.79 -1.07
CA ALA A 112 0.81 8.39 -1.57
C ALA A 112 1.96 8.21 -0.57
N ALA A 113 1.68 8.32 0.73
CA ALA A 113 2.68 8.06 1.77
C ALA A 113 3.15 6.59 1.79
N ALA A 114 2.23 5.62 1.71
CA ALA A 114 2.60 4.21 1.61
C ALA A 114 3.39 3.91 0.33
N LEU A 115 2.98 4.51 -0.80
CA LEU A 115 3.70 4.41 -2.06
C LEU A 115 5.13 4.93 -1.94
N LYS A 116 5.31 6.13 -1.39
CA LYS A 116 6.63 6.72 -1.14
C LYS A 116 7.49 5.83 -0.26
N GLY A 117 6.92 5.27 0.81
CA GLY A 117 7.64 4.34 1.68
C GLY A 117 8.14 3.09 0.94
N MET A 118 7.30 2.48 0.08
CA MET A 118 7.71 1.32 -0.73
C MET A 118 8.84 1.67 -1.71
N ILE A 119 8.77 2.84 -2.35
CA ILE A 119 9.80 3.33 -3.27
C ILE A 119 11.11 3.63 -2.53
N ASP A 120 11.04 4.25 -1.35
CA ASP A 120 12.24 4.54 -0.54
C ASP A 120 12.89 3.25 0.02
N ALA A 121 12.13 2.17 0.20
CA ALA A 121 12.67 0.84 0.47
C ALA A 121 13.34 0.20 -0.78
N GLY A 122 13.11 0.80 -1.94
CA GLY A 122 13.72 0.51 -3.24
C GLY A 122 12.96 -0.50 -4.09
N ILE A 123 11.64 -0.56 -3.95
CA ILE A 123 10.77 -1.23 -4.92
C ILE A 123 10.50 -0.25 -6.05
N ASP A 124 10.66 -0.71 -7.29
CA ASP A 124 10.31 0.06 -8.47
C ASP A 124 8.78 0.08 -8.63
N ILE A 125 8.17 1.25 -8.41
CA ILE A 125 6.74 1.47 -8.58
C ILE A 125 6.54 2.77 -9.35
N PRO A 126 5.85 2.74 -10.51
CA PRO A 126 5.60 3.94 -11.30
C PRO A 126 4.83 5.01 -10.51
N ALA A 127 5.44 6.18 -10.31
CA ALA A 127 4.88 7.31 -9.58
C ALA A 127 5.54 8.63 -9.98
N ASP A 128 4.77 9.70 -10.10
CA ASP A 128 5.29 11.06 -10.25
C ASP A 128 5.63 11.66 -8.88
N GLU A 129 6.73 12.42 -8.77
CA GLU A 129 7.12 13.04 -7.48
C GLU A 129 6.05 13.99 -6.91
N SER A 130 5.28 14.63 -7.80
CA SER A 130 4.21 15.57 -7.43
C SER A 130 3.06 14.93 -6.65
N VAL A 131 2.93 13.60 -6.66
CA VAL A 131 1.88 12.89 -5.92
C VAL A 131 2.18 12.74 -4.45
N PHE A 132 3.45 12.87 -4.06
CA PHE A 132 3.89 12.57 -2.70
C PHE A 132 3.53 13.70 -1.72
N PRO A 133 3.38 13.38 -0.43
CA PRO A 133 3.25 14.41 0.60
C PRO A 133 4.50 15.28 0.65
N SER A 134 4.35 16.56 1.00
CA SER A 134 5.51 17.40 1.32
C SER A 134 6.30 16.81 2.49
N GLU A 135 7.61 17.08 2.53
CA GLU A 135 8.50 16.61 3.61
C GLU A 135 8.00 17.02 5.00
N GLU A 136 7.52 18.24 5.17
CA GLU A 136 6.93 18.72 6.43
C GLU A 136 5.72 17.86 6.85
N ARG A 137 4.85 17.53 5.89
CA ARG A 137 3.68 16.70 6.15
C ARG A 137 4.08 15.26 6.45
N LEU A 138 5.06 14.72 5.73
CA LEU A 138 5.57 13.37 5.92
C LEU A 138 6.20 13.21 7.30
N ASN A 139 6.96 14.21 7.74
CA ASN A 139 7.56 14.26 9.08
C ASN A 139 6.57 14.61 10.20
N GLY A 140 5.29 14.77 9.87
CA GLY A 140 4.23 14.90 10.86
C GLY A 140 4.07 16.30 11.44
N GLY A 141 4.49 17.37 10.75
CA GLY A 141 4.31 18.75 11.23
C GLY A 141 2.85 19.14 11.52
N HIS A 142 1.89 18.42 10.93
CA HIS A 142 0.45 18.58 11.14
C HIS A 142 -0.13 17.69 12.27
N LEU A 143 0.70 16.86 12.92
CA LEU A 143 0.30 15.91 13.95
C LEU A 143 0.70 16.43 15.34
N LYS A 144 -0.16 16.22 16.32
CA LYS A 144 0.16 16.54 17.73
C LYS A 144 1.29 15.67 18.28
N ASN A 145 1.29 14.40 17.88
CA ASN A 145 2.28 13.40 18.30
C ASN A 145 3.02 12.91 17.04
N ALA A 146 3.96 13.71 16.56
CA ALA A 146 4.83 13.32 15.45
C ALA A 146 5.89 12.33 15.93
N ILE A 147 6.24 11.38 15.08
CA ILE A 147 7.38 10.47 15.30
C ILE A 147 8.53 10.80 14.37
N ASN A 148 9.76 10.47 14.79
CA ASN A 148 10.93 10.57 13.93
C ASN A 148 11.03 9.33 13.03
N LEU A 149 10.86 9.51 11.71
CA LEU A 149 10.82 8.41 10.76
C LEU A 149 12.17 7.70 10.59
N GLU A 150 13.28 8.44 10.66
CA GLU A 150 14.63 7.91 10.45
C GLU A 150 15.02 6.86 11.49
N GLU A 151 14.56 7.03 12.73
CA GLU A 151 14.79 6.05 13.80
C GLU A 151 14.23 4.66 13.49
N TYR A 152 13.13 4.60 12.73
CA TYR A 152 12.45 3.35 12.39
C TYR A 152 12.94 2.75 11.07
N LYS A 153 13.45 3.58 10.14
CA LYS A 153 14.06 3.09 8.89
C LYS A 153 15.25 2.16 9.15
N ASN A 154 16.00 2.41 10.22
CA ASN A 154 17.18 1.65 10.61
C ASN A 154 16.88 0.44 11.53
N LYS A 155 15.66 0.36 12.08
CA LYS A 155 15.25 -0.69 13.03
C LYS A 155 14.57 -1.90 12.38
N GLY A 156 14.26 -1.84 11.09
CA GLY A 156 13.43 -2.84 10.40
C GLY A 156 14.22 -3.77 9.49
N VAL A 157 14.34 -5.03 9.93
CA VAL A 157 14.70 -6.28 9.21
C VAL A 157 15.75 -6.19 8.11
#